data_AF-A0A975VCH6-F1
#
_entry.id   AF-A0A975VCH6-F1
#
_cell.length_a   1.000
_cell.length_b   1.000
_cell.length_c   1.000
_cell.angle_alpha   90.00
_cell.angle_beta   90.00
_cell.angle_gamma   90.00
#
_symmetry.space_group_name_H-M   'P 1'
#
loop_
_entity.id
_entity.type
_entity.pdbx_description
1 polymer ?
#
loop_
_entity_poly.entity_id
_entity_poly.type
_entity_poly.pdbx_seq_one_letter_code
_entity_poly.pdbx_strand_id
1 'polypeptide(L)' 'MFLEADLLGGEKRRTLVEVFYSDKTGKFFVSCFEENVPVELVEYLIAEARQCLPPTSAT' A
#
# COMPACT_ATOMS: atom_id res chain seq x y z
N MET A 1 1.05 10.00 2.42
CA MET A 1 0.86 8.98 3.47
C MET A 1 1.23 7.63 2.89
N PHE A 2 1.49 6.62 3.71
CA PHE A 2 1.77 5.27 3.22
C PHE A 2 1.11 4.21 4.09
N LEU A 3 0.80 3.07 3.48
CA LEU A 3 0.46 1.82 4.14
C LEU A 3 1.53 0.80 3.75
N GLU A 4 1.94 -0.04 4.68
CA GLU A 4 2.94 -1.08 4.45
C GLU A 4 2.48 -2.41 5.04
N ALA A 5 2.85 -3.51 4.38
CA ALA A 5 2.71 -4.85 4.93
C ALA A 5 4.08 -5.43 5.20
N ASP A 6 4.29 -5.91 6.42
CA ASP A 6 5.54 -6.51 6.84
C ASP A 6 5.36 -7.98 7.17
N LEU A 7 6.44 -8.71 6.93
CA LEU A 7 6.65 -10.00 7.56
C LEU A 7 7.26 -9.78 8.94
N LEU A 8 6.53 -10.22 9.97
CA LEU A 8 7.03 -10.26 11.35
C LEU A 8 7.68 -11.62 11.60
N GLY A 9 9.00 -11.64 11.76
CA GLY A 9 9.76 -12.85 12.08
C GLY A 9 11.06 -12.55 12.81
N GLY A 10 11.23 -13.11 14.01
CA GLY A 10 12.42 -12.86 14.84
C GLY A 10 12.60 -11.38 15.21
N GLU A 11 13.84 -10.91 15.24
CA GLU A 11 14.19 -9.53 15.66
C GLU A 11 14.11 -8.48 14.55
N LYS A 12 13.76 -8.85 13.30
CA LYS A 12 13.76 -7.91 12.17
C LYS A 12 12.41 -7.87 11.46
N ARG A 13 11.81 -6.68 11.47
CA ARG A 13 10.70 -6.31 10.59
C ARG A 13 11.21 -6.23 9.15
N ARG A 14 10.55 -6.90 8.21
CA ARG A 14 10.85 -6.85 6.78
C ARG A 14 9.61 -6.41 6.03
N THR A 15 9.68 -5.27 5.38
CA THR A 15 8.60 -4.74 4.56
C THR A 15 8.54 -5.47 3.24
N LEU A 16 7.36 -6.00 2.90
CA LEU A 16 7.12 -6.74 1.66
C LEU A 16 6.61 -5.80 0.56
N VAL A 17 5.64 -4.96 0.91
CA VAL A 17 5.01 -4.00 0.00
C VAL A 17 4.62 -2.73 0.75
N GLU A 18 4.73 -1.60 0.04
CA GLU A 18 4.27 -0.30 0.48
C GLU A 18 3.38 0.33 -0.59
N VAL A 19 2.29 0.97 -0.16
CA VAL A 19 1.48 1.85 -1.00
C VAL A 19 1.58 3.26 -0.45
N PHE A 20 2.26 4.14 -1.19
CA PHE A 20 2.25 5.58 -0.93
C PHE A 20 1.05 6.21 -1.63
N TYR A 21 0.34 7.11 -0.95
CA TYR A 21 -0.81 7.83 -1.50
C TYR A 21 -0.83 9.31 -1.07
N SER A 22 -1.42 10.15 -1.91
CA SER A 22 -1.52 11.60 -1.70
C SER A 22 -2.94 12.10 -1.91
N ASP A 23 -3.56 12.58 -0.84
CA ASP A 23 -4.84 13.29 -0.82
C ASP A 23 -4.84 14.58 -1.67
N LYS A 24 -3.68 15.25 -1.77
CA LYS A 24 -3.50 16.45 -2.60
C LYS A 24 -3.54 16.19 -4.09
N THR A 25 -3.02 15.04 -4.54
CA THR A 25 -2.88 14.74 -5.98
C THR A 25 -3.83 13.66 -6.46
N GLY A 26 -4.45 12.90 -5.56
CA GLY A 26 -5.25 11.71 -5.87
C GLY A 26 -4.43 10.55 -6.45
N LYS A 27 -3.09 10.62 -6.40
CA LYS A 27 -2.19 9.60 -6.96
C LYS A 27 -1.68 8.67 -5.87
N PHE A 28 -1.34 7.45 -6.28
CA PHE A 28 -0.63 6.49 -5.44
C PHE A 28 0.52 5.83 -6.21
N PHE A 29 1.48 5.27 -5.46
CA PHE A 29 2.60 4.48 -5.94
C PHE A 29 2.70 3.19 -5.13
N VAL A 30 3.07 2.09 -5.76
CA VAL A 30 3.21 0.78 -5.11
C VAL A 30 4.65 0.31 -5.27
N SER A 31 5.29 -0.03 -4.15
CA SER A 31 6.64 -0.58 -4.09
C SER A 31 6.57 -2.00 -3.55
N CYS A 32 7.03 -3.00 -4.30
CA CYS A 32 7.28 -4.34 -3.77
C CYS A 32 8.78 -4.50 -3.54
N PHE A 33 9.18 -4.83 -2.31
CA PHE A 33 10.58 -4.90 -1.90
C PHE A 33 11.16 -6.33 -1.90
N GLU A 34 10.29 -7.33 -2.05
CA GLU A 34 10.66 -8.75 -2.10
C GLU A 34 10.15 -9.38 -3.40
N GLU A 35 10.78 -10.47 -3.80
CA GLU A 35 10.30 -11.28 -4.91
C GLU A 35 9.07 -12.09 -4.47
N ASN A 36 8.11 -12.29 -5.38
CA ASN A 36 6.91 -13.12 -5.16
C ASN A 36 5.95 -12.61 -4.07
N VAL A 37 5.79 -11.29 -3.91
CA VAL A 37 4.73 -10.74 -3.07
C VAL A 37 3.35 -11.20 -3.61
N PRO A 38 2.48 -11.78 -2.76
CA PRO A 38 1.15 -12.23 -3.20
C PRO A 38 0.34 -11.08 -3.79
N VAL A 39 -0.31 -11.31 -4.93
CA VAL A 39 -1.09 -10.28 -5.63
C VAL A 39 -2.25 -9.79 -4.74
N GLU A 40 -2.86 -10.70 -3.98
CA GLU A 40 -3.98 -10.41 -3.09
C GLU A 40 -3.58 -9.46 -1.96
N LEU A 41 -2.33 -9.53 -1.49
CA LEU A 41 -1.80 -8.62 -0.48
C LEU A 41 -1.63 -7.21 -1.05
N VAL A 42 -1.14 -7.11 -2.30
CA VAL A 42 -0.99 -5.82 -3.00
C VAL A 42 -2.36 -5.19 -3.24
N GLU A 43 -3.33 -5.97 -3.73
CA GLU A 43 -4.70 -5.53 -3.97
C GLU A 43 -5.38 -5.04 -2.68
N TYR A 44 -5.21 -5.79 -1.59
CA TYR A 44 -5.69 -5.39 -0.27
C TYR A 44 -5.12 -4.04 0.16
N LEU A 45 -3.80 -3.86 0.07
CA LEU A 45 -3.16 -2.59 0.46
C LEU A 45 -3.63 -1.40 -0.40
N ILE A 46 -3.85 -1.62 -1.70
CA ILE A 46 -4.39 -0.59 -2.59
C ILE A 46 -5.84 -0.23 -2.19
N ALA A 47 -6.67 -1.21 -1.86
CA ALA A 47 -8.04 -0.99 -1.43
C ALA A 47 -8.10 -0.16 -0.13
N GLU A 48 -7.24 -0.46 0.84
CA GLU A 48 -7.12 0.29 2.09
C GLU A 48 -6.61 1.73 1.85
N ALA A 49 -5.59 1.89 1.01
CA ALA A 49 -5.07 3.22 0.66
C ALA A 49 -6.13 4.09 -0.03
N ARG A 50 -6.98 3.48 -0.88
CA ARG A 50 -8.08 4.18 -1.56
C ARG A 50 -9.13 4.70 -0.58
N GLN A 51 -9.47 3.95 0.46
CA GLN A 51 -10.41 4.40 1.50
C GLN A 51 -9.88 5.60 2.28
N CYS A 52 -8.56 5.76 2.34
CA CYS A 52 -7.90 6.89 2.99
C CYS A 52 -7.83 8.15 2.10
N LEU A 53 -8.19 8.06 0.82
CA LEU A 53 -8.25 9.21 -0.07
C LEU A 53 -9.61 9.89 0.02
N PRO A 54 -9.67 11.23 -0.15
CA PRO A 54 -10.95 11.92 -0.26
C PRO A 54 -11.75 11.33 -1.43
N PRO A 55 -13.09 11.30 -1.33
CA PRO A 55 -13.95 10.79 -2.39
C PRO A 55 -13.60 11.52 -3.69
N THR A 56 -13.33 10.73 -4.74
CA THR A 56 -13.24 11.28 -6.08
C THR A 56 -14.67 11.70 -6.42
N SER A 57 -14.91 13.00 -6.59
CA SER A 57 -16.17 13.47 -7.19
C SER A 57 -16.24 12.87 -8.60
N ALA A 58 -16.84 11.69 -8.72
CA ALA A 58 -17.20 11.12 -10.00
C ALA A 58 -18.23 12.09 -10.60
N THR A 59 -17.77 12.86 -11.58
CA THR A 59 -18.62 13.70 -12.43
C THR A 59 -18.94 12.90 -13.68
#